data_AF-A0A358SRA9-F1
#
_entry.id   AF-A0A358SRA9-F1
#
_cell.length_a   1.000
_cell.length_b   1.000
_cell.length_c   1.000
_cell.angle_alpha   90.00
_cell.angle_beta   90.00
_cell.angle_gamma   90.00
#
_symmetry.space_group_name_H-M   'P 1'
#
loop_
_entity.id
_entity.type
_entity.pdbx_description
1 polymer ?
#
loop_
_entity_poly.entity_id
_entity_poly.type
_entity_poly.pdbx_seq_one_letter_code
_entity_poly.pdbx_strand_id
1 'polypeptide(L)'
;MVRNALLQIERSLSALDGHDLDTGTSLQILMSIDTYVTGSVLRELREIRVERVQAQAGLTDTDIAAGMQAWRDRLDRSGMFARVVRVFDEGIDPDAAETRDERFEFGLGCLLDGVTARLP
;
A
#
# COMPACT_ATOMS: atom_id res chain seq x y z
N MET A 1 14.12 -0.37 23.86
CA MET A 1 13.32 -1.30 23.03
C MET A 1 12.81 -2.42 23.93
N VAL A 2 11.52 -2.78 23.85
CA VAL A 2 10.91 -3.80 24.73
C VAL A 2 11.30 -5.20 24.23
N ARG A 3 11.43 -6.21 25.11
CA ARG A 3 11.87 -7.59 24.80
C ARG A 3 11.21 -8.21 23.56
N ASN A 4 9.91 -8.00 23.39
CA ASN A 4 9.17 -8.57 22.26
C ASN A 4 9.62 -7.99 20.91
N ALA A 5 9.96 -6.69 20.86
CA ALA A 5 10.45 -6.06 19.63
C ALA A 5 11.85 -6.56 19.26
N LEU A 6 12.73 -6.76 20.25
CA LEU A 6 14.06 -7.35 20.04
C LEU A 6 13.96 -8.78 19.49
N LEU A 7 13.11 -9.62 20.08
CA LEU A 7 12.89 -10.98 19.60
C LEU A 7 12.30 -11.04 18.20
N GLN A 8 11.44 -10.08 17.85
CA GLN A 8 10.88 -9.99 16.50
C GLN A 8 11.95 -9.66 15.48
N ILE A 9 12.79 -8.65 15.75
CA ILE A 9 13.90 -8.27 14.85
C ILE A 9 14.87 -9.45 14.68
N GLU A 10 15.26 -10.11 15.77
CA GLU A 10 16.15 -11.27 15.73
C GLU A 10 15.59 -12.39 14.84
N ARG A 11 14.31 -12.74 15.01
CA ARG A 11 13.64 -13.74 14.18
C ARG A 11 13.59 -13.33 12.71
N SER A 12 13.24 -12.08 12.43
CA SER A 12 13.18 -11.59 11.05
C SER A 12 14.55 -11.58 10.38
N LEU A 13 15.62 -11.25 11.11
CA LEU A 13 16.98 -11.33 10.57
C LEU A 13 17.40 -12.78 10.31
N SER A 14 17.03 -13.72 11.19
CA SER A 14 17.36 -15.14 11.01
C SER A 14 16.72 -15.75 9.74
N ALA A 15 15.66 -15.15 9.20
CA ALA A 15 15.07 -15.58 7.94
C ALA A 15 15.98 -15.32 6.72
N LEU A 16 17.01 -14.50 6.86
CA LEU A 16 18.00 -14.19 5.83
C LEU A 16 19.29 -15.00 6.00
N ASP A 17 19.38 -15.86 7.02
CA ASP A 17 20.54 -16.71 7.26
C ASP A 17 20.75 -17.67 6.07
N GLY A 18 22.02 -17.90 5.71
CA GLY A 18 22.39 -18.80 4.62
C GLY A 18 22.46 -18.17 3.21
N HIS A 19 22.19 -16.87 3.09
CA HIS A 19 22.25 -16.12 1.81
C HIS A 19 23.57 -15.34 1.59
N ASP A 20 24.64 -15.63 2.34
CA ASP A 20 25.95 -14.95 2.27
C ASP A 20 25.88 -13.41 2.26
N LEU A 21 24.92 -12.86 3.03
CA LEU A 21 24.71 -11.43 3.14
C LEU A 21 25.53 -10.84 4.29
N ASP A 22 26.10 -9.65 4.08
CA ASP A 22 26.63 -8.87 5.20
C ASP A 22 25.48 -8.32 6.06
N THR A 23 25.79 -8.07 7.34
CA THR A 23 24.80 -7.59 8.32
C THR A 23 24.10 -6.29 7.91
N GLY A 24 24.81 -5.39 7.21
CA GLY A 24 24.24 -4.14 6.73
C GLY A 24 23.17 -4.39 5.68
N THR A 25 23.46 -5.27 4.71
CA THR A 25 22.51 -5.67 3.67
C THR A 25 21.29 -6.38 4.26
N SER A 26 21.49 -7.33 5.19
CA SER A 26 20.37 -8.02 5.86
C SER A 26 19.44 -7.05 6.60
N LEU A 27 20.00 -6.08 7.31
CA LEU A 27 19.21 -5.05 7.99
C LEU A 27 18.46 -4.15 7.01
N GLN A 28 19.08 -3.76 5.89
CA GLN A 28 18.42 -2.94 4.86
C GLN A 28 17.23 -3.66 4.21
N ILE A 29 17.36 -4.97 3.95
CA ILE A 29 16.25 -5.80 3.45
C ILE A 29 15.11 -5.80 4.47
N LEU A 30 15.39 -6.12 5.73
CA LEU A 30 14.39 -6.13 6.80
C LEU A 30 13.67 -4.79 6.92
N MET A 31 14.42 -3.68 6.97
CA MET A 31 13.85 -2.34 7.08
C MET A 31 12.99 -1.95 5.87
N SER A 32 13.35 -2.44 4.68
CA SER A 32 12.56 -2.18 3.45
C SER A 32 11.21 -2.89 3.50
N ILE A 33 11.21 -4.17 3.93
CA ILE A 33 9.99 -4.95 4.13
C ILE A 33 9.11 -4.32 5.22
N ASP A 34 9.69 -3.98 6.38
CA ASP A 34 8.98 -3.35 7.49
C ASP A 34 8.33 -2.02 7.07
N THR A 35 9.06 -1.20 6.31
CA THR A 35 8.57 0.09 5.80
C THR A 35 7.39 -0.13 4.84
N TYR A 36 7.48 -1.11 3.95
CA TYR A 36 6.40 -1.43 3.01
C TYR A 36 5.15 -1.92 3.75
N VAL A 37 5.31 -2.88 4.66
CA VAL A 37 4.19 -3.45 5.44
C VAL A 37 3.53 -2.37 6.29
N THR A 38 4.32 -1.59 7.03
CA THR A 38 3.81 -0.49 7.85
C THR A 38 3.10 0.56 7.00
N GLY A 39 3.68 0.94 5.86
CA GLY A 39 3.08 1.90 4.94
C GLY A 39 1.74 1.43 4.38
N SER A 40 1.65 0.14 4.04
CA SER A 40 0.42 -0.50 3.53
C SER A 40 -0.69 -0.50 4.58
N VAL A 41 -0.38 -0.91 5.82
CA VAL A 41 -1.34 -0.90 6.94
C VAL A 41 -1.79 0.53 7.27
N LEU A 42 -0.87 1.50 7.27
CA LEU A 42 -1.22 2.91 7.51
C LEU A 42 -2.13 3.47 6.42
N ARG A 43 -1.98 3.02 5.16
CA ARG A 43 -2.87 3.39 4.07
C ARG A 43 -4.26 2.79 4.26
N GLU A 44 -4.36 1.50 4.59
CA GLU A 44 -5.63 0.84 4.89
C GLU A 44 -6.41 1.54 6.03
N LEU A 45 -5.71 1.92 7.12
CA LEU A 45 -6.32 2.67 8.21
C LEU A 45 -6.87 4.04 7.77
N ARG A 46 -6.26 4.67 6.77
CA ARG A 46 -6.77 5.92 6.18
C ARG A 46 -8.01 5.67 5.33
N GLU A 47 -8.01 4.61 4.51
CA GLU A 47 -9.17 4.21 3.69
C GLU A 47 -10.40 3.96 4.60
N ILE A 48 -10.24 3.13 5.63
CA ILE A 48 -11.30 2.85 6.64
C ILE A 48 -11.79 4.13 7.32
N ARG A 49 -10.89 5.09 7.58
CA ARG A 49 -11.27 6.36 8.19
C ARG A 49 -12.12 7.22 7.24
N VAL A 50 -11.80 7.24 5.95
CA VAL A 50 -12.57 7.96 4.93
C VAL A 50 -13.99 7.39 4.84
N GLU A 51 -14.12 6.06 4.74
CA GLU A 51 -15.41 5.36 4.73
C GLU A 51 -16.25 5.72 5.96
N ARG A 52 -15.64 5.70 7.16
CA ARG A 52 -16.32 6.08 8.40
C ARG A 52 -16.79 7.54 8.40
N VAL A 53 -15.97 8.46 7.89
CA VAL A 53 -16.33 9.88 7.81
C VAL A 53 -17.50 10.10 6.84
N GLN A 54 -17.48 9.41 5.69
CA GLN A 54 -18.59 9.47 4.72
C GLN A 54 -19.89 8.92 5.32
N ALA A 55 -19.80 7.76 6.01
CA ALA A 55 -20.95 7.17 6.69
C ALA A 55 -21.50 8.08 7.80
N GLN A 56 -20.62 8.71 8.60
CA GLN A 56 -21.02 9.68 9.62
C GLN A 56 -21.67 10.94 9.05
N ALA A 57 -21.25 11.35 7.85
CA ALA A 57 -21.87 12.45 7.10
C ALA A 57 -23.20 12.06 6.44
N GLY A 58 -23.61 10.79 6.51
CA GLY A 58 -24.84 10.29 5.92
C GLY A 58 -24.81 10.24 4.39
N LEU A 59 -23.62 10.22 3.78
CA LEU A 59 -23.48 10.11 2.33
C LEU A 59 -23.90 8.72 1.87
N THR A 60 -24.75 8.67 0.85
CA THR A 60 -25.08 7.41 0.17
C THR A 60 -24.04 7.09 -0.89
N ASP A 61 -24.00 5.84 -1.35
CA ASP A 61 -23.15 5.43 -2.48
C ASP A 61 -23.41 6.29 -3.74
N THR A 62 -24.66 6.73 -3.92
CA THR A 62 -25.03 7.62 -5.04
C THR A 62 -24.40 9.00 -4.88
N ASP A 63 -24.37 9.56 -3.66
CA ASP A 63 -23.75 10.86 -3.39
C ASP A 63 -22.23 10.79 -3.58
N ILE A 64 -21.61 9.69 -3.15
CA ILE A 64 -20.17 9.45 -3.32
C ILE A 64 -19.84 9.33 -4.81
N ALA A 65 -20.60 8.53 -5.56
CA ALA A 65 -20.40 8.36 -7.01
C ALA A 65 -20.59 9.68 -7.77
N ALA A 66 -21.62 10.47 -7.44
CA ALA A 66 -21.87 11.77 -8.05
C ALA A 66 -20.72 12.76 -7.77
N GLY A 67 -20.21 12.77 -6.52
CA GLY A 67 -19.06 13.58 -6.14
C GLY A 67 -17.78 13.18 -6.90
N MET A 68 -17.54 11.87 -7.03
CA MET A 68 -16.41 11.33 -7.79
C MET A 68 -16.48 11.71 -9.27
N GLN A 69 -17.67 11.59 -9.89
CA GLN A 69 -17.87 11.98 -11.29
C GLN A 69 -17.61 13.47 -11.50
N ALA A 70 -18.16 14.33 -10.63
CA ALA A 70 -17.93 15.78 -10.73
C ALA A 70 -16.45 16.16 -10.56
N TRP A 71 -15.71 15.41 -9.74
CA TRP A 71 -14.27 15.59 -9.57
C TRP A 71 -13.49 15.13 -10.82
N ARG A 72 -13.81 13.96 -11.38
CA ARG A 72 -13.26 13.47 -12.65
C ARG A 72 -13.46 14.49 -13.78
N ASP A 73 -14.66 15.03 -13.95
CA ASP A 73 -14.98 16.02 -14.99
C ASP A 73 -14.17 17.32 -14.84
N ARG A 74 -13.73 17.65 -13.62
CA ARG A 74 -12.81 18.78 -13.38
C ARG A 74 -11.38 18.43 -13.77
N LEU A 75 -10.93 17.21 -13.48
CA LEU A 75 -9.59 16.75 -13.87
C LEU A 75 -9.47 16.67 -15.40
N ASP A 76 -10.47 16.15 -16.08
CA ASP A 76 -10.48 16.02 -17.54
C ASP A 76 -10.40 17.40 -18.22
N ARG A 77 -11.26 18.34 -17.82
CA ARG A 77 -11.24 19.72 -18.33
C ARG A 77 -9.91 20.45 -18.12
N SER A 78 -9.12 20.07 -17.12
CA SER A 78 -7.81 20.68 -16.91
C SER A 78 -6.78 20.28 -17.97
N GLY A 79 -6.96 19.13 -18.63
CA GLY A 79 -5.99 18.55 -19.57
C GLY A 79 -4.69 18.07 -18.92
N MET A 80 -4.50 18.26 -17.61
CA MET A 80 -3.23 17.99 -16.93
C MET A 80 -3.10 16.56 -16.39
N PHE A 81 -4.24 15.91 -16.11
CA PHE A 81 -4.28 14.65 -15.35
C PHE A 81 -4.75 13.46 -16.19
N ALA A 82 -4.35 13.40 -17.46
CA ALA A 82 -4.81 12.38 -18.40
C ALA A 82 -4.65 10.93 -17.89
N ARG A 83 -3.55 10.63 -17.18
CA ARG A 83 -3.33 9.29 -16.59
C ARG A 83 -4.32 8.98 -15.46
N VAL A 84 -4.65 9.97 -14.64
CA VAL A 84 -5.60 9.81 -13.53
C VAL A 84 -7.00 9.63 -14.07
N VAL A 85 -7.40 10.46 -15.05
CA VAL A 85 -8.69 10.31 -15.74
C VAL A 85 -8.82 8.91 -16.33
N ARG A 86 -7.78 8.40 -16.98
CA ARG A 86 -7.80 7.04 -17.55
C ARG A 86 -8.09 5.94 -16.52
N VAL A 87 -7.55 6.03 -15.30
CA VAL A 87 -7.85 5.08 -14.20
C VAL A 87 -9.35 5.06 -13.90
N PHE A 88 -9.99 6.23 -13.85
CA PHE A 88 -11.44 6.33 -13.66
C PHE A 88 -12.24 5.84 -14.87
N ASP A 89 -11.78 6.14 -16.09
CA ASP A 89 -12.41 5.67 -17.33
C ASP A 89 -12.42 4.14 -17.43
N GLU A 90 -11.35 3.50 -16.94
CA GLU A 90 -11.20 2.05 -16.86
C GLU A 90 -11.98 1.43 -15.67
N GLY A 91 -12.65 2.26 -14.85
CA GLY A 91 -13.44 1.80 -13.70
C GLY A 91 -12.58 1.26 -12.55
N ILE A 92 -11.30 1.64 -12.50
CA ILE A 92 -10.36 1.17 -11.48
C ILE A 92 -10.50 2.07 -10.26
N ASP A 93 -10.94 1.49 -9.14
CA ASP A 93 -10.85 2.14 -7.84
C ASP A 93 -9.56 1.68 -7.11
N PRO A 94 -8.55 2.56 -6.97
CA PRO A 94 -7.30 2.21 -6.31
C PRO A 94 -7.47 1.95 -4.80
N ASP A 95 -8.56 2.42 -4.20
CA ASP A 95 -8.84 2.33 -2.77
C ASP A 95 -9.93 1.29 -2.46
N ALA A 96 -10.40 0.52 -3.46
CA ALA A 96 -11.42 -0.51 -3.32
C ALA A 96 -11.08 -1.49 -2.19
N ALA A 97 -12.03 -1.68 -1.27
CA ALA A 97 -11.84 -2.51 -0.09
C ALA A 97 -11.60 -3.99 -0.46
N GLU A 98 -12.24 -4.46 -1.52
CA GLU A 98 -12.20 -5.84 -2.00
C GLU A 98 -10.81 -6.24 -2.53
N THR A 99 -10.01 -5.27 -2.94
CA THR A 99 -8.67 -5.50 -3.52
C THR A 99 -7.54 -5.23 -2.52
N ARG A 100 -7.83 -4.93 -1.25
CA ARG A 100 -6.81 -4.57 -0.25
C ARG A 100 -5.73 -5.65 -0.11
N ASP A 101 -6.15 -6.89 0.09
CA ASP A 101 -5.25 -8.03 0.26
C ASP A 101 -4.44 -8.26 -1.01
N GLU A 102 -5.08 -8.29 -2.18
CA GLU A 102 -4.41 -8.48 -3.47
C GLU A 102 -3.39 -7.36 -3.76
N ARG A 103 -3.72 -6.10 -3.46
CA ARG A 103 -2.81 -4.94 -3.60
C ARG A 103 -1.60 -5.06 -2.68
N PHE A 104 -1.81 -5.52 -1.45
CA PHE A 104 -0.74 -5.77 -0.48
C PHE A 104 0.17 -6.92 -0.95
N GLU A 105 -0.40 -8.04 -1.36
CA GLU A 105 0.36 -9.20 -1.84
C GLU A 105 1.15 -8.88 -3.11
N PHE A 106 0.55 -8.15 -4.05
CA PHE A 106 1.22 -7.74 -5.29
C PHE A 106 2.45 -6.86 -5.01
N GLY A 107 2.29 -5.85 -4.15
CA GLY A 107 3.41 -4.95 -3.82
C GLY A 107 4.48 -5.63 -2.97
N LEU A 108 4.09 -6.52 -2.04
CA LEU A 108 5.03 -7.34 -1.29
C LEU A 108 5.81 -8.26 -2.23
N GLY A 109 5.12 -8.91 -3.18
CA GLY A 109 5.74 -9.73 -4.22
C GLY A 109 6.78 -8.95 -5.01
N CYS A 110 6.43 -7.76 -5.51
CA CYS A 110 7.37 -6.88 -6.22
C CYS A 110 8.61 -6.51 -5.37
N LEU A 111 8.42 -6.25 -4.08
CA LEU A 111 9.52 -5.94 -3.17
C LEU A 111 10.42 -7.16 -2.96
N LEU A 112 9.83 -8.32 -2.69
CA LEU A 112 10.55 -9.57 -2.47
C LEU A 112 11.31 -10.02 -3.73
N ASP A 113 10.70 -9.93 -4.91
CA ASP A 113 11.38 -10.18 -6.19
C ASP A 113 12.60 -9.27 -6.36
N GLY A 114 12.47 -7.99 -5.98
CA GLY A 114 13.57 -7.03 -5.97
C GLY A 114 14.68 -7.40 -4.98
N VAL A 115 14.34 -7.93 -3.81
CA VAL A 115 15.30 -8.44 -2.84
C VAL A 115 16.01 -9.68 -3.40
N THR A 116 15.26 -10.66 -3.89
CA THR A 116 15.78 -11.91 -4.45
C THR A 116 16.73 -11.65 -5.61
N ALA A 117 16.44 -10.69 -6.48
CA ALA A 117 17.32 -10.30 -7.59
C ALA A 117 18.68 -9.73 -7.15
N ARG A 118 18.87 -9.43 -5.86
CA ARG A 118 20.12 -8.91 -5.27
C ARG A 118 20.83 -9.92 -4.37
N LEU A 119 20.21 -11.08 -4.10
CA LEU A 119 20.86 -12.16 -3.38
C LEU A 119 21.92 -12.82 -4.27
N PRO A 120 23.05 -13.28 -3.71
CA PRO A 120 24.09 -13.98 -4.46
C PRO A 120 23.67 -15.36 -4.97
#